data_AF-A0A940KQM8-F1
#
_entry.id   AF-A0A940KQM8-F1
#
_cell.length_a   1.000
_cell.length_b   1.000
_cell.length_c   1.000
_cell.angle_alpha   90.00
_cell.angle_beta   90.00
_cell.angle_gamma   90.00
#
_symmetry.space_group_name_H-M   'P 1'
#
loop_
_entity.id
_entity.type
_entity.pdbx_description
1 polymer ?
#
loop_
_entity_poly.entity_id
_entity_poly.type
_entity_poly.pdbx_seq_one_letter_code
_entity_poly.pdbx_strand_id
1 'polypeptide(L)'
;MRINPLVLLAALLCAGSSFAQDSSSYTISLRSGNVIPARDVSDERVASFNQLSSRSAIPRFMLIQFEQLPDESEKRALAASGIELLEYVPHNTYTATVRGPMNGPMLRTAHVRSLISLEPEQKMTPQLRSGMFPARTLKVAGKVDLWITYPQTVAEEDVNRELTAMGVEIIPTFYARHRIVAVRIAKEKLRDLASLGFVEYVQPAPGEDVM
;
A
#
# COMPACT_ATOMS: atom_id res chain seq x y z
N MET A 1 -32.05 -48.94 30.34
CA MET A 1 -31.91 -48.63 28.90
C MET A 1 -30.43 -48.60 28.56
N ARG A 2 -29.95 -49.55 27.75
CA ARG A 2 -28.52 -49.67 27.40
C ARG A 2 -28.20 -48.67 26.30
N ILE A 3 -27.36 -47.68 26.61
CA ILE A 3 -26.88 -46.70 25.63
C ILE A 3 -25.87 -47.42 24.74
N ASN A 4 -26.17 -47.55 23.45
CA ASN A 4 -25.30 -48.22 22.49
C ASN A 4 -24.03 -47.36 22.26
N PRO A 5 -22.81 -47.91 22.46
CA PRO A 5 -21.57 -47.15 22.30
C PRO A 5 -21.34 -46.67 20.85
N LEU A 6 -21.97 -47.34 19.87
CA LEU A 6 -21.98 -46.94 18.46
C LEU A 6 -22.72 -45.62 18.20
N VAL A 7 -23.73 -45.27 19.01
CA VAL A 7 -24.45 -43.99 18.88
C VAL A 7 -23.59 -42.84 19.42
N LEU A 8 -22.78 -43.09 20.45
CA LEU A 8 -21.84 -42.10 20.99
C LEU A 8 -20.67 -41.84 20.04
N LEU A 9 -20.21 -42.86 19.30
CA LEU A 9 -19.13 -42.70 18.33
C LEU A 9 -19.58 -41.91 17.09
N ALA A 10 -20.84 -42.09 16.64
CA ALA A 10 -21.39 -41.36 15.49
C ALA A 10 -21.63 -39.87 15.78
N ALA A 11 -21.99 -39.52 17.02
CA ALA A 11 -22.17 -38.12 17.42
C ALA A 11 -20.85 -37.33 17.51
N LEU A 12 -19.72 -38.02 17.69
CA LEU A 12 -18.40 -37.38 17.81
C LEU A 12 -17.78 -37.00 16.45
N LEU A 13 -18.26 -37.59 15.34
CA LEU A 13 -17.73 -37.35 13.99
C LEU A 13 -18.34 -36.13 13.28
N CYS A 14 -19.45 -35.56 13.76
CA CYS A 14 -20.10 -34.41 13.13
C CYS A 14 -19.71 -33.04 13.73
N ALA A 15 -18.82 -32.99 14.73
CA ALA A 15 -18.35 -31.73 15.31
C ALA A 15 -17.17 -31.09 14.54
N GLY A 16 -16.69 -31.74 13.48
CA GLY A 16 -15.59 -31.28 12.63
C GLY A 16 -16.03 -30.38 11.47
N SER A 17 -17.00 -29.49 11.67
CA SER A 17 -17.23 -28.40 10.70
C SER A 17 -16.11 -27.37 10.86
N SER A 18 -14.94 -27.66 10.28
CA SER A 18 -13.91 -26.66 10.07
C SER A 18 -14.50 -25.54 9.22
N PHE A 19 -14.79 -24.40 9.85
CA PHE A 19 -14.99 -23.12 9.16
C PHE A 19 -13.66 -22.67 8.55
N ALA A 20 -13.22 -23.33 7.49
CA ALA A 20 -12.28 -22.73 6.55
C ALA A 20 -13.08 -21.71 5.74
N GLN A 21 -13.44 -20.57 6.35
CA GLN A 21 -13.97 -19.45 5.60
C GLN A 21 -12.90 -19.03 4.60
N ASP A 22 -13.35 -18.88 3.35
CA ASP A 22 -12.58 -18.91 2.12
C ASP A 22 -11.54 -17.78 2.04
N SER A 23 -10.39 -17.96 2.70
CA SER A 23 -9.29 -16.98 2.74
C SER A 23 -8.76 -16.60 1.35
N SER A 24 -9.07 -17.40 0.33
CA SER A 24 -8.74 -17.11 -1.07
C SER A 24 -9.47 -15.86 -1.60
N SER A 25 -10.69 -15.59 -1.11
CA SER A 25 -11.57 -14.51 -1.59
C SER A 25 -11.04 -13.11 -1.32
N TYR A 26 -10.05 -12.96 -0.43
CA TYR A 26 -9.42 -11.69 -0.04
C TYR A 26 -7.96 -11.57 -0.51
N THR A 27 -7.52 -12.42 -1.43
CA THR A 27 -6.15 -12.39 -1.96
C THR A 27 -5.92 -11.12 -2.77
N ILE A 28 -4.88 -10.36 -2.44
CA ILE A 28 -4.42 -9.22 -3.22
C ILE A 28 -3.23 -9.68 -4.05
N SER A 29 -3.38 -9.63 -5.37
CA SER A 29 -2.31 -9.95 -6.33
C SER A 29 -1.46 -8.72 -6.60
N LEU A 30 -0.30 -8.61 -5.97
CA LEU A 30 0.68 -7.55 -6.22
C LEU A 30 1.73 -8.02 -7.22
N ARG A 31 2.45 -7.07 -7.84
CA ARG A 31 3.61 -7.40 -8.69
C ARG A 31 4.68 -8.19 -7.93
N SER A 32 4.78 -7.97 -6.62
CA SER A 32 5.71 -8.68 -5.73
C SER A 32 5.26 -10.08 -5.33
N GLY A 33 4.01 -10.46 -5.63
CA GLY A 33 3.38 -11.72 -5.22
C GLY A 33 2.01 -11.50 -4.57
N ASN A 34 1.37 -12.61 -4.19
CA ASN A 34 0.06 -12.59 -3.57
C ASN A 34 0.17 -12.34 -2.05
N VAL A 35 -0.74 -11.54 -1.51
CA VAL A 35 -0.85 -11.26 -0.07
C VAL A 35 -2.29 -11.49 0.37
N ILE A 36 -2.48 -12.12 1.53
CA ILE A 36 -3.81 -12.26 2.15
C ILE A 36 -3.80 -11.45 3.44
N PRO A 37 -4.36 -10.23 3.45
CA PRO A 37 -4.38 -9.38 4.64
C PRO A 37 -5.21 -10.00 5.76
N ALA A 38 -4.74 -9.83 7.00
CA ALA A 38 -5.55 -10.12 8.18
C ALA A 38 -6.68 -9.08 8.29
N ARG A 39 -7.79 -9.48 8.93
CA ARG A 39 -8.84 -8.54 9.31
C ARG A 39 -8.37 -7.77 10.55
N ASP A 40 -7.89 -6.55 10.36
CA ASP A 40 -7.05 -5.87 11.35
C ASP A 40 -7.34 -4.38 11.55
N VAL A 41 -8.58 -3.94 11.28
CA VAL A 41 -9.06 -2.62 11.73
C VAL A 41 -9.31 -2.66 13.24
N SER A 42 -8.23 -2.59 14.01
CA SER A 42 -8.25 -2.45 15.47
C SER A 42 -7.91 -1.02 15.89
N ASP A 43 -8.28 -0.66 17.11
CA ASP A 43 -8.00 0.68 17.64
C ASP A 43 -6.47 0.92 17.76
N GLU A 44 -5.67 -0.12 18.02
CA GLU A 44 -4.21 -0.05 18.03
C GLU A 44 -3.63 0.26 16.64
N ARG A 45 -4.19 -0.35 15.59
CA ARG A 45 -3.74 -0.09 14.21
C ARG A 45 -4.07 1.33 13.78
N VAL A 46 -5.27 1.81 14.10
CA VAL A 46 -5.68 3.20 13.85
C VAL A 46 -4.79 4.18 14.61
N ALA A 47 -4.52 3.92 15.90
CA ALA A 47 -3.63 4.77 16.70
C ALA A 47 -2.20 4.82 16.13
N SER A 48 -1.66 3.67 15.75
CA SER A 48 -0.32 3.57 15.15
C SER A 48 -0.24 4.35 13.83
N PHE A 49 -1.27 4.24 12.99
CA PHE A 49 -1.35 5.04 11.77
C PHE A 49 -1.42 6.54 12.08
N ASN A 50 -2.27 6.95 13.01
CA ASN A 50 -2.47 8.37 13.36
C ASN A 50 -1.18 9.00 13.92
N GLN A 51 -0.36 8.22 14.63
CA GLN A 51 0.96 8.67 15.08
C GLN A 51 1.96 8.86 13.93
N LEU A 52 1.86 8.06 12.87
CA LEU A 52 2.70 8.20 11.68
C LEU A 52 2.23 9.34 10.77
N SER A 53 0.91 9.51 10.62
CA SER A 53 0.33 10.57 9.77
C SER A 53 0.47 11.96 10.39
N SER A 54 0.61 12.10 11.71
CA SER A 54 0.87 13.40 12.34
C SER A 54 2.25 13.99 12.03
N ARG A 55 3.19 13.18 11.49
CA ARG A 55 4.57 13.60 11.19
C ARG A 55 4.72 14.31 9.85
N SER A 56 3.76 14.16 8.92
CA SER A 56 3.79 14.80 7.62
C SER A 56 2.37 15.11 7.16
N ALA A 57 2.16 16.30 6.62
CA ALA A 57 0.88 16.72 6.08
C ALA A 57 0.52 16.03 4.75
N ILE A 58 1.48 15.31 4.14
CA ILE A 58 1.28 14.64 2.87
C ILE A 58 0.36 13.42 3.04
N PRO A 59 -0.66 13.25 2.19
CA PRO A 59 -1.49 12.05 2.19
C PRO A 59 -0.65 10.78 2.05
N ARG A 60 -0.98 9.77 2.86
CA ARG A 60 -0.30 8.46 2.82
C ARG A 60 -1.01 7.53 1.87
N PHE A 61 -0.27 6.96 0.92
CA PHE A 61 -0.72 5.93 0.00
C PHE A 61 -0.76 4.56 0.69
N MET A 62 -1.86 3.84 0.50
CA MET A 62 -2.05 2.49 1.01
C MET A 62 -3.14 1.74 0.22
N LEU A 63 -3.29 0.44 0.51
CA LEU A 63 -4.47 -0.31 0.08
C LEU A 63 -5.47 -0.39 1.22
N ILE A 64 -6.74 -0.29 0.89
CA ILE A 64 -7.85 -0.48 1.83
C ILE A 64 -8.71 -1.59 1.27
N GLN A 65 -8.86 -2.67 2.04
CA GLN A 65 -9.72 -3.78 1.70
C GLN A 65 -10.99 -3.73 2.54
N PHE A 66 -12.12 -4.03 1.91
CA PHE A 66 -13.45 -4.00 2.50
C PHE A 66 -14.04 -5.41 2.59
N GLU A 67 -14.97 -5.62 3.53
CA GLU A 67 -15.76 -6.86 3.59
C GLU A 67 -16.67 -6.95 2.35
N GLN A 68 -17.22 -5.82 1.92
CA GLN A 68 -18.03 -5.64 0.72
C GLN A 68 -17.66 -4.33 0.04
N LEU A 69 -17.89 -4.21 -1.28
CA LEU A 69 -17.60 -2.94 -1.97
C LEU A 69 -18.39 -1.80 -1.33
N PRO A 70 -17.73 -0.66 -1.01
CA PRO A 70 -18.44 0.48 -0.44
C PRO A 70 -19.37 1.09 -1.49
N ASP A 71 -20.56 1.49 -1.06
CA ASP A 71 -21.50 2.23 -1.88
C ASP A 71 -21.10 3.72 -2.02
N GLU A 72 -21.84 4.47 -2.83
CA GLU A 72 -21.52 5.88 -3.07
C GLU A 72 -21.69 6.78 -1.83
N SER A 73 -22.51 6.38 -0.86
CA SER A 73 -22.66 7.10 0.40
C SER A 73 -21.48 6.85 1.33
N GLU A 74 -20.99 5.62 1.40
CA GLU A 74 -19.82 5.20 2.16
C GLU A 74 -18.54 5.81 1.58
N LYS A 75 -18.38 5.80 0.24
CA LYS A 75 -17.28 6.48 -0.45
C LYS A 75 -17.24 7.97 -0.12
N ARG A 76 -18.40 8.64 -0.10
CA ARG A 76 -18.49 10.06 0.28
C ARG A 76 -18.14 10.29 1.74
N ALA A 77 -18.57 9.41 2.65
CA ALA A 77 -18.22 9.48 4.07
C ALA A 77 -16.72 9.28 4.29
N LEU A 78 -16.10 8.32 3.60
CA LEU A 78 -14.65 8.09 3.60
C LEU A 78 -13.91 9.32 3.10
N ALA A 79 -14.30 9.88 1.95
CA ALA A 79 -13.67 11.07 1.38
C ALA A 79 -13.77 12.29 2.32
N ALA A 80 -14.95 12.51 2.93
CA ALA A 80 -15.16 13.57 3.92
C ALA A 80 -14.31 13.38 5.18
N SER A 81 -13.92 12.14 5.49
CA SER A 81 -13.00 11.82 6.59
C SER A 81 -11.52 11.88 6.22
N GLY A 82 -11.19 12.23 4.97
CA GLY A 82 -9.81 12.31 4.48
C GLY A 82 -9.28 11.03 3.84
N ILE A 83 -10.13 10.02 3.61
CA ILE A 83 -9.79 8.77 2.90
C ILE A 83 -10.33 8.84 1.49
N GLU A 84 -9.45 9.09 0.52
CA GLU A 84 -9.81 9.15 -0.89
C GLU A 84 -9.47 7.83 -1.57
N LEU A 85 -10.50 7.11 -2.03
CA LEU A 85 -10.35 5.88 -2.79
C LEU A 85 -9.99 6.22 -4.25
N LEU A 86 -9.01 5.52 -4.79
CA LEU A 86 -8.45 5.75 -6.11
C LEU A 86 -8.84 4.60 -7.04
N GLU A 87 -7.91 3.68 -7.32
CA GLU A 87 -8.10 2.60 -8.28
C GLU A 87 -8.59 1.33 -7.58
N TYR A 88 -9.52 0.64 -8.22
CA TYR A 88 -9.97 -0.67 -7.74
C TYR A 88 -8.91 -1.73 -8.00
N VAL A 89 -8.60 -2.50 -6.96
CA VAL A 89 -7.80 -3.72 -7.00
C VAL A 89 -8.76 -4.89 -6.69
N PRO A 90 -8.67 -6.01 -7.42
CA PRO A 90 -9.55 -7.15 -7.19
C PRO A 90 -9.66 -7.57 -5.72
N HIS A 91 -10.77 -8.23 -5.38
CA HIS A 91 -11.08 -8.70 -4.02
C HIS A 91 -11.37 -7.54 -3.04
N ASN A 92 -12.34 -6.70 -3.41
CA ASN A 92 -12.87 -5.60 -2.58
C ASN A 92 -11.79 -4.66 -2.06
N THR A 93 -10.76 -4.40 -2.86
CA THR A 93 -9.61 -3.59 -2.45
C THR A 93 -9.54 -2.33 -3.30
N TYR A 94 -9.13 -1.23 -2.70
CA TYR A 94 -8.83 0.01 -3.41
C TYR A 94 -7.43 0.46 -3.05
N THR A 95 -6.71 1.03 -4.01
CA THR A 95 -5.65 1.98 -3.67
C THR A 95 -6.31 3.23 -3.09
N ALA A 96 -5.68 3.84 -2.10
CA ALA A 96 -6.24 4.98 -1.41
C ALA A 96 -5.14 5.91 -0.91
N THR A 97 -5.50 7.18 -0.76
CA THR A 97 -4.72 8.13 0.03
C THR A 97 -5.46 8.56 1.27
N VAL A 98 -4.76 8.59 2.40
CA VAL A 98 -5.31 8.98 3.69
C VAL A 98 -4.62 10.24 4.17
N ARG A 99 -5.40 11.32 4.34
CA ARG A 99 -4.96 12.61 4.87
C ARG A 99 -5.45 12.77 6.30
N GLY A 100 -4.54 13.04 7.22
CA GLY A 100 -4.87 13.26 8.63
C GLY A 100 -5.14 11.97 9.41
N PRO A 101 -5.79 12.07 10.58
CA PRO A 101 -6.07 10.91 11.42
C PRO A 101 -7.29 10.12 10.94
N MET A 102 -7.20 8.80 10.97
CA MET A 102 -8.32 7.90 10.76
C MET A 102 -9.22 7.80 11.99
N ASN A 103 -10.50 7.58 11.73
CA ASN A 103 -11.54 7.35 12.74
C ASN A 103 -11.98 5.88 12.70
N GLY A 104 -11.60 5.10 13.72
CA GLY A 104 -11.90 3.66 13.81
C GLY A 104 -13.40 3.31 13.69
N PRO A 105 -14.30 3.97 14.45
CA PRO A 105 -15.74 3.79 14.29
C PRO A 105 -16.24 3.98 12.86
N MET A 106 -15.79 5.04 12.17
CA MET A 106 -16.17 5.31 10.78
C MET A 106 -15.67 4.22 9.83
N LEU A 107 -14.44 3.74 9.99
CA LEU A 107 -13.92 2.62 9.19
C LEU A 107 -14.77 1.35 9.34
N ARG A 108 -15.25 1.08 10.57
CA ARG A 108 -16.14 -0.07 10.83
C ARG A 108 -17.52 0.12 10.19
N THR A 109 -18.08 1.33 10.24
CA THR A 109 -19.33 1.66 9.56
C THR A 109 -19.22 1.52 8.05
N ALA A 110 -18.08 1.90 7.46
CA ALA A 110 -17.79 1.73 6.04
C ALA A 110 -17.31 0.31 5.68
N HIS A 111 -17.48 -0.67 6.58
CA HIS A 111 -17.12 -2.07 6.36
C HIS A 111 -15.66 -2.31 5.92
N VAL A 112 -14.73 -1.48 6.39
CA VAL A 112 -13.29 -1.68 6.15
C VAL A 112 -12.83 -2.93 6.91
N ARG A 113 -12.20 -3.85 6.17
CA ARG A 113 -11.66 -5.12 6.67
C ARG A 113 -10.20 -5.00 7.06
N SER A 114 -9.38 -4.36 6.22
CA SER A 114 -7.93 -4.24 6.44
C SER A 114 -7.36 -2.95 5.87
N LEU A 115 -6.35 -2.42 6.56
CA LEU A 115 -5.57 -1.24 6.18
C LEU A 115 -4.15 -1.69 5.85
N ILE A 116 -3.78 -1.78 4.58
CA ILE A 116 -2.51 -2.40 4.14
C ILE A 116 -1.51 -1.33 3.72
N SER A 117 -0.47 -1.14 4.54
CA SER A 117 0.71 -0.38 4.13
C SER A 117 1.64 -1.29 3.34
N LEU A 118 2.00 -0.88 2.12
CA LEU A 118 2.94 -1.64 1.29
C LEU A 118 4.36 -1.52 1.85
N GLU A 119 5.05 -2.65 1.97
CA GLU A 119 6.48 -2.70 2.27
C GLU A 119 7.28 -2.04 1.13
N PRO A 120 8.46 -1.47 1.42
CA PRO A 120 9.31 -0.84 0.41
C PRO A 120 9.58 -1.76 -0.79
N GLU A 121 9.81 -3.04 -0.55
CA GLU A 121 10.08 -4.05 -1.59
C GLU A 121 8.89 -4.27 -2.53
N GLN A 122 7.67 -4.04 -2.05
CA GLN A 122 6.44 -4.19 -2.83
C GLN A 122 6.19 -2.97 -3.74
N LYS A 123 6.82 -1.83 -3.42
CA LYS A 123 6.79 -0.60 -4.21
C LYS A 123 7.91 -0.49 -5.23
N MET A 124 8.72 -1.53 -5.41
CA MET A 124 9.88 -1.51 -6.31
C MET A 124 9.75 -2.51 -7.46
N THR A 125 10.53 -2.31 -8.51
CA THR A 125 10.74 -3.36 -9.52
C THR A 125 11.53 -4.53 -8.91
N PRO A 126 11.31 -5.77 -9.40
CA PRO A 126 12.07 -6.93 -8.90
C PRO A 126 13.58 -6.76 -9.00
N GLN A 127 14.07 -6.02 -10.02
CA GLN A 127 15.49 -5.73 -10.22
C GLN A 127 16.04 -4.86 -9.08
N LEU A 128 15.35 -3.76 -8.76
CA LEU A 128 15.73 -2.88 -7.64
C LEU A 128 15.70 -3.60 -6.30
N ARG A 129 14.66 -4.42 -6.08
CA ARG A 129 14.53 -5.26 -4.88
C ARG A 129 15.73 -6.20 -4.68
N SER A 130 16.27 -6.75 -5.77
CA SER A 130 17.44 -7.62 -5.75
C SER A 130 18.78 -6.86 -5.73
N GLY A 131 18.77 -5.52 -5.58
CA GLY A 131 19.98 -4.69 -5.63
C GLY A 131 20.64 -4.63 -7.00
N MET A 132 19.92 -5.01 -8.07
CA MET A 132 20.41 -4.97 -9.44
C MET A 132 20.02 -3.66 -10.11
N PHE A 133 21.04 -2.91 -10.53
CA PHE A 133 20.88 -1.60 -11.15
C PHE A 133 21.38 -1.64 -12.61
N PRO A 134 20.55 -1.24 -13.59
CA PRO A 134 21.01 -1.10 -14.97
C PRO A 134 22.18 -0.12 -15.08
N ALA A 135 23.21 -0.44 -15.87
CA ALA A 135 24.40 0.42 -15.99
C ALA A 135 24.07 1.88 -16.33
N ARG A 136 23.05 2.09 -17.17
CA ARG A 136 22.52 3.39 -17.58
C ARG A 136 21.99 4.28 -16.44
N THR A 137 21.64 3.70 -15.28
CA THR A 137 21.19 4.48 -14.11
C THR A 137 22.33 4.83 -13.15
N LEU A 138 23.55 4.34 -13.41
CA LEU A 138 24.73 4.53 -12.55
C LEU A 138 25.61 5.67 -13.07
N LYS A 139 25.04 6.87 -13.23
CA LYS A 139 25.76 8.04 -13.77
C LYS A 139 26.76 8.64 -12.78
N VAL A 140 26.59 8.38 -11.48
CA VAL A 140 27.44 8.89 -10.40
C VAL A 140 27.81 7.73 -9.48
N ALA A 141 29.10 7.66 -9.09
CA ALA A 141 29.60 6.62 -8.21
C ALA A 141 28.80 6.55 -6.89
N GLY A 142 28.37 5.35 -6.49
CA GLY A 142 27.58 5.11 -5.28
C GLY A 142 26.11 5.54 -5.36
N LYS A 143 25.67 6.22 -6.43
CA LYS A 143 24.29 6.67 -6.61
C LYS A 143 23.58 5.94 -7.75
N VAL A 144 22.26 6.08 -7.79
CA VAL A 144 21.39 5.53 -8.82
C VAL A 144 20.31 6.54 -9.21
N ASP A 145 20.04 6.62 -10.51
CA ASP A 145 18.95 7.41 -11.08
C ASP A 145 17.66 6.57 -11.15
N LEU A 146 16.59 7.07 -10.55
CA LEU A 146 15.31 6.38 -10.36
C LEU A 146 14.15 7.28 -10.79
N TRP A 147 13.03 6.66 -11.14
CA TRP A 147 11.73 7.31 -11.26
C TRP A 147 10.81 6.87 -10.14
N ILE A 148 10.13 7.83 -9.54
CA ILE A 148 9.14 7.64 -8.49
C ILE A 148 7.79 8.08 -9.03
N THR A 149 6.76 7.27 -8.83
CA THR A 149 5.37 7.68 -9.03
C THR A 149 4.68 7.95 -7.70
N TYR A 150 3.70 8.85 -7.73
CA TYR A 150 2.89 9.20 -6.57
C TYR A 150 1.41 9.41 -6.97
N PRO A 151 0.48 9.27 -6.01
CA PRO A 151 -0.95 9.38 -6.28
C PRO A 151 -1.36 10.78 -6.77
N GLN A 152 -2.42 10.84 -7.57
CA GLN A 152 -2.96 12.10 -8.11
C GLN A 152 -3.45 13.10 -7.05
N THR A 153 -3.72 12.63 -5.84
CA THR A 153 -4.21 13.41 -4.70
C THR A 153 -3.09 14.07 -3.90
N VAL A 154 -1.83 13.82 -4.28
CA VAL A 154 -0.62 14.38 -3.68
C VAL A 154 -0.06 15.46 -4.61
N ALA A 155 0.22 16.64 -4.06
CA ALA A 155 0.80 17.76 -4.80
C ALA A 155 2.29 17.52 -5.08
N GLU A 156 2.75 17.93 -6.26
CA GLU A 156 4.16 17.77 -6.65
C GLU A 156 5.10 18.58 -5.75
N GLU A 157 4.68 19.78 -5.34
CA GLU A 157 5.45 20.65 -4.46
C GLU A 157 5.73 19.99 -3.10
N ASP A 158 4.76 19.22 -2.61
CA ASP A 158 4.89 18.47 -1.37
C ASP A 158 5.88 17.30 -1.54
N VAL A 159 5.81 16.57 -2.65
CA VAL A 159 6.76 15.51 -3.00
C VAL A 159 8.18 16.06 -3.09
N ASN A 160 8.38 17.13 -3.85
CA ASN A 160 9.69 17.75 -4.06
C ASN A 160 10.28 18.26 -2.74
N ARG A 161 9.45 18.83 -1.86
CA ARG A 161 9.86 19.29 -0.54
C ARG A 161 10.38 18.14 0.32
N GLU A 162 9.66 17.02 0.40
CA GLU A 162 10.11 15.89 1.24
C GLU A 162 11.32 15.16 0.67
N LEU A 163 11.39 15.00 -0.65
CA LEU A 163 12.58 14.43 -1.29
C LEU A 163 13.82 15.30 -0.99
N THR A 164 13.68 16.62 -1.09
CA THR A 164 14.77 17.56 -0.77
C THR A 164 15.15 17.48 0.71
N ALA A 165 14.17 17.40 1.63
CA ALA A 165 14.41 17.25 3.06
C ALA A 165 15.15 15.95 3.41
N MET A 166 14.95 14.89 2.63
CA MET A 166 15.69 13.63 2.73
C MET A 166 17.10 13.71 2.12
N GLY A 167 17.47 14.81 1.46
CA GLY A 167 18.75 14.98 0.77
C GLY A 167 18.81 14.24 -0.58
N VAL A 168 17.64 13.97 -1.18
CA VAL A 168 17.53 13.36 -2.50
C VAL A 168 17.73 14.43 -3.57
N GLU A 169 18.55 14.13 -4.57
CA GLU A 169 18.78 15.03 -5.71
C GLU A 169 17.65 14.85 -6.72
N ILE A 170 16.84 15.88 -6.93
CA ILE A 170 15.76 15.86 -7.94
C ILE A 170 16.36 16.18 -9.30
N ILE A 171 16.15 15.31 -10.28
CA ILE A 171 16.58 15.49 -11.66
C ILE A 171 15.44 16.19 -12.41
N PRO A 172 15.65 17.39 -12.97
CA PRO A 172 14.62 18.09 -13.75
C PRO A 172 14.14 17.25 -14.93
N THR A 173 12.83 17.04 -15.04
CA THR A 173 12.20 16.35 -16.18
C THR A 173 10.85 16.97 -16.51
N PHE A 174 10.29 16.63 -17.67
CA PHE A 174 8.98 17.10 -18.12
C PHE A 174 7.84 16.12 -17.78
N TYR A 175 8.08 15.13 -16.90
CA TYR A 175 7.12 14.08 -16.57
C TYR A 175 6.29 14.35 -15.30
N ALA A 176 6.43 15.54 -14.70
CA ALA A 176 5.60 16.01 -13.60
C ALA A 176 4.09 15.85 -13.87
N ARG A 177 3.64 16.14 -15.09
CA ARG A 177 2.24 15.96 -15.52
C ARG A 177 1.76 14.49 -15.48
N HIS A 178 2.68 13.54 -15.50
CA HIS A 178 2.42 12.11 -15.38
C HIS A 178 2.65 11.59 -13.95
N ARG A 179 2.82 12.49 -12.96
CA ARG A 179 3.10 12.17 -11.55
C ARG A 179 4.36 11.34 -11.39
N ILE A 180 5.38 11.67 -12.19
CA ILE A 180 6.69 11.04 -12.15
C ILE A 180 7.73 12.08 -11.78
N VAL A 181 8.51 11.78 -10.74
CA VAL A 181 9.69 12.57 -10.36
C VAL A 181 10.93 11.71 -10.59
N ALA A 182 11.89 12.26 -11.36
CA ALA A 182 13.19 11.65 -11.52
C ALA A 182 14.10 12.08 -10.37
N VAL A 183 14.80 11.12 -9.77
CA VAL A 183 15.68 11.37 -8.64
C VAL A 183 17.02 10.67 -8.82
N ARG A 184 18.04 11.20 -8.16
CA ARG A 184 19.33 10.56 -7.93
C ARG A 184 19.55 10.40 -6.43
N ILE A 185 19.80 9.17 -6.00
CA ILE A 185 19.96 8.84 -4.57
C ILE A 185 21.08 7.83 -4.36
N ALA A 186 21.69 7.83 -3.18
CA ALA A 186 22.61 6.78 -2.75
C ALA A 186 21.89 5.41 -2.76
N LYS A 187 22.56 4.35 -3.24
CA LYS A 187 21.95 3.02 -3.38
C LYS A 187 21.44 2.48 -2.05
N GLU A 188 22.13 2.80 -0.97
CA GLU A 188 21.85 2.39 0.40
C GLU A 188 20.57 3.05 0.95
N LYS A 189 20.14 4.17 0.35
CA LYS A 189 18.94 4.93 0.72
C LYS A 189 17.70 4.55 -0.09
N LEU A 190 17.81 3.58 -0.99
CA LEU A 190 16.68 3.11 -1.81
C LEU A 190 15.49 2.62 -0.97
N ARG A 191 15.75 1.88 0.10
CA ARG A 191 14.67 1.38 0.99
C ARG A 191 13.99 2.54 1.72
N ASP A 192 14.75 3.51 2.21
CA ASP A 192 14.23 4.71 2.88
C ASP A 192 13.31 5.50 1.93
N LEU A 193 13.73 5.65 0.66
CA LEU A 193 12.96 6.31 -0.38
C LEU A 193 11.60 5.64 -0.63
N ALA A 194 11.57 4.33 -0.84
CA ALA A 194 10.31 3.61 -1.06
C ALA A 194 9.44 3.51 0.20
N SER A 195 10.03 3.66 1.39
CA SER A 195 9.29 3.70 2.66
C SER A 195 8.47 4.98 2.83
N LEU A 196 8.69 6.01 2.00
CA LEU A 196 7.92 7.24 2.06
C LEU A 196 6.42 6.98 1.84
N GLY A 197 5.61 7.68 2.63
CA GLY A 197 4.17 7.44 2.71
C GLY A 197 3.44 7.74 1.40
N PHE A 198 3.91 8.68 0.60
CA PHE A 198 3.29 9.07 -0.67
C PHE A 198 3.82 8.29 -1.88
N VAL A 199 4.88 7.48 -1.71
CA VAL A 199 5.46 6.74 -2.82
C VAL A 199 4.56 5.57 -3.18
N GLU A 200 4.09 5.60 -4.43
CA GLU A 200 3.29 4.55 -5.03
C GLU A 200 4.19 3.49 -5.67
N TYR A 201 5.16 3.92 -6.49
CA TYR A 201 6.07 3.01 -7.16
C TYR A 201 7.45 3.61 -7.41
N VAL A 202 8.47 2.75 -7.43
CA VAL A 202 9.88 3.10 -7.72
C VAL A 202 10.41 2.16 -8.79
N GLN A 203 10.99 2.75 -9.83
CA GLN A 203 11.63 2.02 -10.91
C GLN A 203 12.96 2.65 -11.31
N PRO A 204 13.88 1.90 -11.95
CA PRO A 204 15.04 2.49 -12.56
C PRO A 204 14.59 3.58 -13.54
N ALA A 205 15.25 4.74 -13.57
CA ALA A 205 15.01 5.74 -14.62
C ALA A 205 15.06 5.02 -15.98
N PRO A 206 14.24 5.34 -16.98
CA PRO A 206 14.28 4.70 -18.30
C PRO A 206 15.49 5.15 -19.11
N GLY A 207 15.68 4.55 -20.28
CA GLY A 207 16.73 4.97 -21.20
C GLY A 207 16.53 6.42 -21.61
N GLU A 208 17.54 7.02 -22.23
CA GLU A 208 17.31 8.29 -22.94
C GLU A 208 16.26 8.04 -24.02
N ASP A 209 15.28 8.95 -24.13
CA ASP A 209 14.29 8.89 -25.21
C ASP A 209 15.07 9.01 -26.53
N VAL A 210 15.14 7.90 -27.27
CA VAL A 210 15.67 7.92 -28.63
C VAL A 210 14.57 8.55 -29.48
N MET A 211 14.69 9.86 -29.73
CA MET A 211 13.83 10.57 -30.69
C MET A 211 14.11 10.12 -32.12
#